data_AF-A0A960UN55-F1
#
_entry.id   AF-A0A960UN55-F1
#
_cell.length_a   1.000
_cell.length_b   1.000
_cell.length_c   1.000
_cell.angle_alpha   90.00
_cell.angle_beta   90.00
_cell.angle_gamma   90.00
#
_symmetry.space_group_name_H-M   'P 1'
#
loop_
_entity.id
_entity.type
_entity.pdbx_description
1 polymer ?
#
loop_
_entity_poly.entity_id
_entity_poly.type
_entity_poly.pdbx_seq_one_letter_code
_entity_poly.pdbx_strand_id
1 'polypeptide(L)'
;KSRKLAYIGKGVMRAYHSSPNGSEYTKTIFLENEFIAPLAALTTGEGSPISLQALTDTELLVADYFELERLYRKHHCLEHMGRVIIQWEWVKKEVREIRLVTLSAEERYNLFLAEFPGLEHRIPWYYIASFLGITPVALSRIRGRKRTQHETEPG
;
A
#
# COMPACT_ATOMS: atom_id res chain seq x y z
N LYS A 1 -21.80 -4.69 -1.58
CA LYS A 1 -20.55 -4.44 -2.34
C LYS A 1 -20.36 -2.93 -2.46
N SER A 2 -19.19 -2.41 -2.08
CA SER A 2 -18.92 -0.96 -2.14
C SER A 2 -18.77 -0.50 -3.58
N ARG A 3 -19.36 0.64 -3.93
CA ARG A 3 -19.24 1.31 -5.25
C ARG A 3 -18.34 2.55 -5.17
N LYS A 4 -17.53 2.64 -4.11
CA LYS A 4 -16.81 3.85 -3.75
C LYS A 4 -15.33 3.76 -4.11
N LEU A 5 -14.81 4.89 -4.53
CA LEU A 5 -13.38 5.19 -4.51
C LEU A 5 -13.14 6.35 -3.54
N ALA A 6 -11.93 6.46 -3.04
CA ALA A 6 -11.55 7.55 -2.16
C ALA A 6 -10.19 8.11 -2.52
N TYR A 7 -9.98 9.37 -2.16
CA TYR A 7 -8.68 10.04 -2.15
C TYR A 7 -8.29 10.29 -0.69
N ILE A 8 -7.05 9.96 -0.34
CA ILE A 8 -6.53 10.11 1.03
C ILE A 8 -6.03 11.53 1.19
N GLY A 9 -6.79 12.37 1.90
CA GLY A 9 -6.34 13.72 2.26
C GLY A 9 -5.33 13.70 3.41
N LYS A 10 -5.55 12.82 4.39
CA LYS A 10 -4.68 12.64 5.55
C LYS A 10 -4.73 11.19 6.02
N GLY A 11 -3.61 10.67 6.52
CA GLY A 11 -3.54 9.35 7.14
C GLY A 11 -2.87 8.30 6.26
N VAL A 12 -2.84 7.09 6.80
CA VAL A 12 -2.22 5.91 6.19
C VAL A 12 -3.27 4.81 6.12
N MET A 13 -3.37 4.18 4.95
CA MET A 13 -4.23 3.03 4.74
C MET A 13 -3.43 1.85 4.22
N ARG A 14 -4.00 0.65 4.30
CA ARG A 14 -3.47 -0.54 3.64
C ARG A 14 -4.53 -1.30 2.88
N ALA A 15 -4.09 -1.94 1.79
CA ALA A 15 -4.79 -3.07 1.18
C ALA A 15 -4.17 -4.37 1.68
N TYR A 16 -4.99 -5.30 2.16
CA TYR A 16 -4.52 -6.59 2.66
C TYR A 16 -5.44 -7.74 2.25
N HIS A 17 -4.87 -8.94 2.18
CA HIS A 17 -5.59 -10.19 1.98
C HIS A 17 -5.53 -11.01 3.28
N SER A 18 -6.66 -11.57 3.70
CA SER A 18 -6.74 -12.47 4.85
C SER A 18 -6.79 -13.92 4.37
N SER A 19 -5.89 -14.76 4.86
CA SER A 19 -5.96 -16.20 4.62
C SER A 19 -7.01 -16.86 5.52
N PRO A 20 -7.48 -18.09 5.18
CA PRO A 20 -8.51 -18.79 5.95
C PRO A 20 -8.18 -19.03 7.43
N ASN A 21 -6.88 -19.06 7.78
CA ASN A 21 -6.38 -19.21 9.15
C ASN A 21 -6.27 -17.87 9.91
N GLY A 22 -6.74 -16.77 9.34
CA GLY A 22 -6.73 -15.44 9.97
C GLY A 22 -5.44 -14.64 9.79
N SER A 23 -4.39 -15.20 9.17
CA SER A 23 -3.18 -14.44 8.86
C SER A 23 -3.44 -13.40 7.78
N GLU A 24 -2.80 -12.24 7.89
CA GLU A 24 -2.99 -11.14 6.97
C GLU A 24 -1.71 -10.79 6.21
N TYR A 25 -1.85 -10.66 4.90
CA TYR A 25 -0.81 -10.21 4.00
C TYR A 25 -1.11 -8.80 3.49
N THR A 26 -0.24 -7.85 3.82
CA THR A 26 -0.36 -6.45 3.41
C THR A 26 0.20 -6.30 2.00
N LYS A 27 -0.71 -6.14 1.03
CA LYS A 27 -0.37 -6.00 -0.38
C LYS A 27 0.26 -4.64 -0.68
N THR A 28 -0.41 -3.59 -0.21
CA THR A 28 -0.07 -2.19 -0.49
C THR A 28 -0.30 -1.34 0.75
N ILE A 29 0.59 -0.39 1.00
CA ILE A 29 0.39 0.70 1.95
C ILE A 29 0.17 1.96 1.12
N PHE A 30 -0.85 2.73 1.48
CA PHE A 30 -1.21 3.98 0.83
C PHE A 30 -0.97 5.14 1.79
N LEU A 31 -0.42 6.22 1.27
CA LEU A 31 -0.16 7.46 2.01
C LEU A 31 -1.12 8.58 1.58
N GLU A 32 -0.93 9.74 2.18
CA GLU A 32 -1.57 10.98 1.74
C GLU A 32 -1.34 11.25 0.25
N ASN A 33 -2.33 11.86 -0.38
CA ASN A 33 -2.37 12.20 -1.80
C ASN A 33 -2.48 11.02 -2.77
N GLU A 34 -2.90 9.85 -2.28
CA GLU A 34 -3.14 8.67 -3.12
C GLU A 34 -4.63 8.34 -3.25
N PHE A 35 -5.00 7.71 -4.37
CA PHE A 35 -6.33 7.17 -4.61
C PHE A 35 -6.39 5.71 -4.16
N ILE A 36 -7.49 5.36 -3.52
CA ILE A 36 -7.82 3.98 -3.14
C ILE A 36 -9.17 3.58 -3.70
N ALA A 37 -9.22 2.36 -4.22
CA ALA A 37 -10.46 1.76 -4.67
C ALA A 37 -10.32 0.23 -4.64
N PRO A 38 -11.38 -0.51 -4.31
CA PRO A 38 -11.43 -1.95 -4.54
C PRO A 38 -11.64 -2.23 -6.04
N LEU A 39 -10.69 -1.78 -6.87
CA LEU A 39 -10.84 -1.70 -8.33
C LEU A 39 -11.19 -3.05 -8.96
N ALA A 40 -10.60 -4.14 -8.48
CA ALA A 40 -10.93 -5.49 -8.93
C ALA A 40 -12.44 -5.77 -8.83
N ALA A 41 -13.05 -5.52 -7.67
CA ALA A 41 -14.48 -5.71 -7.46
C ALA A 41 -15.33 -4.70 -8.26
N LEU A 42 -14.85 -3.47 -8.43
CA LEU A 42 -15.56 -2.43 -9.19
C LEU A 42 -15.59 -2.75 -10.70
N THR A 43 -14.51 -3.33 -11.23
CA THR A 43 -14.34 -3.61 -12.66
C THR A 43 -14.94 -4.95 -13.05
N THR A 44 -14.73 -6.03 -12.28
CA THR A 44 -15.26 -7.36 -12.63
C THR A 44 -16.67 -7.61 -12.12
N GLY A 45 -17.14 -6.80 -11.16
CA GLY A 45 -18.40 -7.04 -10.45
C GLY A 45 -18.32 -8.17 -9.43
N GLU A 46 -17.16 -8.82 -9.24
CA GLU A 46 -16.96 -9.93 -8.32
C GLU A 46 -16.60 -9.46 -6.89
N GLY A 47 -16.24 -10.39 -6.01
CA GLY A 47 -15.70 -10.06 -4.69
C GLY A 47 -14.30 -9.44 -4.80
N SER A 48 -13.96 -8.55 -3.88
CA SER A 48 -12.59 -8.03 -3.80
C SER A 48 -11.70 -9.06 -3.11
N PRO A 49 -10.55 -9.46 -3.68
CA PRO A 49 -9.60 -10.31 -2.98
C PRO A 49 -8.86 -9.56 -1.85
N ILE A 50 -9.08 -8.24 -1.73
CA ILE A 50 -8.42 -7.39 -0.76
C ILE A 50 -9.44 -6.58 0.04
N SER A 51 -9.11 -6.37 1.30
CA SER A 51 -9.77 -5.45 2.21
C SER A 51 -8.94 -4.17 2.35
N LEU A 52 -9.61 -3.04 2.58
CA LEU A 52 -8.98 -1.76 2.86
C LEU A 52 -9.15 -1.43 4.34
N GLN A 53 -8.08 -0.97 4.99
CA GLN A 53 -8.10 -0.60 6.40
C GLN A 53 -7.28 0.67 6.63
N ALA A 54 -7.82 1.58 7.43
CA ALA A 54 -7.07 2.72 7.96
C ALA A 54 -6.12 2.24 9.08
N LEU A 55 -4.85 2.62 8.97
CA LEU A 55 -3.81 2.33 9.96
C LEU A 55 -3.60 3.47 10.96
N THR A 56 -4.15 4.64 10.65
CA THR A 56 -4.10 5.88 11.44
C THR A 56 -5.43 6.63 11.26
N ASP A 57 -5.67 7.68 12.03
CA ASP A 57 -6.79 8.59 11.78
C ASP A 57 -6.69 9.14 10.35
N THR A 58 -7.75 8.88 9.56
CA THR A 58 -7.72 9.07 8.10
C THR A 58 -8.87 9.97 7.65
N GLU A 59 -8.56 10.94 6.81
CA GLU A 59 -9.52 11.81 6.13
C GLU A 59 -9.62 11.42 4.66
N LEU A 60 -10.83 11.10 4.20
CA LEU A 60 -11.10 10.60 2.86
C LEU A 60 -12.07 11.50 2.11
N LEU A 61 -11.72 11.87 0.87
CA LEU A 61 -12.67 12.37 -0.11
C LEU A 61 -13.25 11.19 -0.87
N VAL A 62 -14.53 10.89 -0.67
CA VAL A 62 -15.19 9.70 -1.23
C VAL A 62 -16.06 10.06 -2.42
N ALA A 63 -15.92 9.32 -3.52
CA ALA A 63 -16.75 9.47 -4.71
C ALA A 63 -17.42 8.14 -5.10
N ASP A 64 -18.50 8.24 -5.87
CA ASP A 64 -19.09 7.07 -6.52
C ASP A 64 -18.32 6.73 -7.81
N TYR A 65 -17.89 5.49 -7.91
CA TYR A 65 -17.10 5.02 -9.06
C TYR A 65 -17.89 5.09 -10.37
N PHE A 66 -19.18 4.79 -10.35
CA PHE A 66 -19.98 4.79 -11.58
C PHE A 66 -20.33 6.20 -12.05
N GLU A 67 -20.41 7.17 -11.13
CA GLU A 67 -20.48 8.58 -11.50
C GLU A 67 -19.16 9.07 -12.10
N LEU A 68 -18.01 8.64 -11.57
CA LEU A 68 -16.71 8.96 -12.16
C LEU A 68 -16.57 8.38 -13.58
N GLU A 69 -16.98 7.12 -13.78
CA GLU A 69 -17.03 6.49 -15.11
C GLU A 69 -17.93 7.26 -16.08
N ARG A 70 -19.07 7.76 -15.62
CA ARG A 70 -19.96 8.61 -16.43
C ARG A 70 -19.29 9.93 -16.79
N LEU A 71 -18.50 10.51 -15.89
CA LEU A 71 -17.73 11.74 -16.14
C LEU A 71 -16.58 11.49 -17.13
N TYR A 72 -15.88 10.36 -17.05
CA TYR A 72 -14.84 9.97 -18.02
C TYR A 72 -15.38 9.95 -19.45
N ARG A 73 -16.60 9.42 -19.67
CA ARG A 73 -17.25 9.41 -20.99
C ARG A 73 -17.60 10.80 -21.52
N LYS A 74 -17.68 11.82 -20.66
CA LYS A 74 -18.04 13.20 -21.03
C LYS A 74 -16.84 14.12 -21.13
N HIS A 75 -15.77 13.82 -20.39
CA HIS A 75 -14.63 14.71 -20.23
C HIS A 75 -13.33 13.93 -20.43
N HIS A 76 -12.77 13.98 -21.64
CA HIS A 76 -11.53 13.30 -22.00
C HIS A 76 -10.34 13.68 -21.09
N CYS A 77 -10.30 14.90 -20.54
CA CYS A 77 -9.27 15.29 -19.58
C CYS A 77 -9.31 14.44 -18.29
N LEU A 78 -10.50 14.09 -17.81
CA LEU A 78 -10.66 13.23 -16.63
C LEU A 78 -10.28 11.78 -16.94
N GLU A 79 -10.68 11.27 -18.10
CA GLU A 79 -10.26 9.95 -18.58
C GLU A 79 -8.73 9.87 -18.69
N HIS A 80 -8.10 10.88 -19.31
CA HIS A 80 -6.66 10.96 -19.44
C HIS A 80 -5.96 10.95 -18.07
N MET A 81 -6.46 11.75 -17.12
CA MET A 81 -5.97 11.77 -15.74
C MET A 81 -6.08 10.38 -15.10
N GLY A 82 -7.25 9.73 -15.18
CA GLY A 82 -7.48 8.38 -14.64
C GLY A 82 -6.54 7.34 -15.26
N ARG A 83 -6.35 7.37 -16.58
CA ARG A 83 -5.42 6.49 -17.30
C ARG A 83 -3.98 6.66 -16.81
N VAL A 84 -3.51 7.90 -16.66
CA VAL A 84 -2.15 8.19 -16.18
C VAL A 84 -1.97 7.71 -14.74
N ILE A 85 -2.94 7.95 -13.86
CA ILE A 85 -2.90 7.47 -12.47
C ILE A 85 -2.76 5.94 -12.43
N ILE A 86 -3.59 5.21 -13.19
CA ILE A 86 -3.54 3.74 -13.24
C ILE A 86 -2.21 3.23 -13.80
N GLN A 87 -1.62 3.91 -14.78
CA GLN A 87 -0.29 3.54 -15.32
C GLN A 87 0.79 3.62 -14.24
N TRP A 88 0.84 4.71 -13.47
CA TRP A 88 1.80 4.83 -12.36
C TRP A 88 1.58 3.78 -11.28
N GLU A 89 0.31 3.51 -10.92
CA GLU A 89 -0.03 2.46 -9.97
C GLU A 89 0.34 1.05 -10.47
N TRP A 90 0.27 0.83 -11.78
CA TRP A 90 0.71 -0.43 -12.40
C TRP A 90 2.23 -0.60 -12.30
N VAL A 91 2.99 0.42 -12.67
CA VAL A 91 4.47 0.40 -12.58
C VAL A 91 4.93 0.19 -11.14
N LYS A 92 4.31 0.88 -10.16
CA LYS A 92 4.59 0.66 -8.72
C LYS A 92 4.41 -0.81 -8.31
N LYS A 93 3.33 -1.45 -8.77
CA LYS A 93 3.04 -2.87 -8.47
C LYS A 93 4.05 -3.80 -9.12
N GLU A 94 4.37 -3.61 -10.39
CA GLU A 94 5.34 -4.42 -11.12
C GLU A 94 6.72 -4.39 -10.46
N VAL A 95 7.23 -3.18 -10.14
CA VAL A 95 8.50 -3.00 -9.42
C VAL A 95 8.48 -3.73 -8.08
N ARG A 96 7.36 -3.67 -7.36
CA ARG A 96 7.22 -4.32 -6.06
C ARG A 96 7.18 -5.84 -6.16
N GLU A 97 6.49 -6.39 -7.16
CA GLU A 97 6.44 -7.83 -7.41
C GLU A 97 7.83 -8.39 -7.69
N ILE A 98 8.61 -7.71 -8.53
CA ILE A 98 10.01 -8.07 -8.81
C ILE A 98 10.82 -8.07 -7.51
N ARG A 99 10.74 -6.99 -6.72
CA ARG A 99 11.50 -6.87 -5.47
C ARG A 99 11.14 -7.94 -4.44
N LEU A 100 9.88 -8.38 -4.39
CA LEU A 100 9.45 -9.43 -3.48
C LEU A 100 10.14 -10.77 -3.78
N VAL A 101 10.43 -11.06 -5.05
CA VAL A 101 11.06 -12.32 -5.46
C VAL A 101 12.58 -12.23 -5.62
N THR A 102 13.14 -11.05 -5.92
CA THR A 102 14.58 -10.90 -6.18
C THR A 102 15.40 -10.44 -4.99
N LEU A 103 14.81 -9.67 -4.06
CA LEU A 103 15.55 -9.06 -2.96
C LEU A 103 15.43 -9.85 -1.66
N SER A 104 16.45 -9.78 -0.83
CA SER A 104 16.41 -10.27 0.55
C SER A 104 15.46 -9.43 1.42
N ALA A 105 15.05 -9.99 2.55
CA ALA A 105 14.22 -9.28 3.53
C ALA A 105 14.85 -7.97 4.04
N GLU A 106 16.18 -7.94 4.16
CA GLU A 106 16.94 -6.80 4.64
C GLU A 106 17.00 -5.68 3.59
N GLU A 107 17.26 -6.03 2.34
CA GLU A 107 17.20 -5.08 1.22
C GLU A 107 15.79 -4.49 1.05
N ARG A 108 14.75 -5.31 1.14
CA ARG A 108 13.36 -4.82 1.10
C ARG A 108 13.06 -3.87 2.25
N TYR A 109 13.57 -4.14 3.45
CA TYR A 109 13.40 -3.24 4.58
C TYR A 109 14.14 -1.90 4.36
N ASN A 110 15.35 -1.93 3.80
CA ASN A 110 16.09 -0.71 3.49
C ASN A 110 15.36 0.15 2.46
N LEU A 111 14.84 -0.47 1.40
CA LEU A 111 14.01 0.22 0.41
C LEU A 111 12.73 0.78 1.03
N PHE A 112 12.08 0.04 1.93
CA PHE A 112 10.90 0.53 2.64
C PHE A 112 11.19 1.83 3.41
N LEU A 113 12.32 1.90 4.12
CA LEU A 113 12.69 3.12 4.86
C LEU A 113 12.97 4.31 3.92
N ALA A 114 13.52 4.04 2.73
CA ALA A 114 13.77 5.06 1.72
C ALA A 114 12.47 5.53 1.02
N GLU A 115 11.55 4.61 0.72
CA GLU A 115 10.28 4.88 0.04
C GLU A 115 9.23 5.50 0.96
N PHE A 116 9.27 5.15 2.25
CA PHE A 116 8.33 5.62 3.25
C PHE A 116 9.05 6.23 4.47
N PRO A 117 9.78 7.36 4.31
CA PRO A 117 10.55 7.94 5.40
C PRO A 117 9.68 8.23 6.63
N GLY A 118 10.04 7.65 7.78
CA GLY A 118 9.37 7.85 9.06
C GLY A 118 8.03 7.13 9.23
N LEU A 119 7.58 6.35 8.23
CA LEU A 119 6.33 5.58 8.32
C LEU A 119 6.39 4.52 9.43
N GLU A 120 7.58 3.99 9.71
CA GLU A 120 7.84 3.04 10.79
C GLU A 120 7.54 3.57 12.20
N HIS A 121 7.38 4.89 12.34
CA HIS A 121 6.95 5.55 13.57
C HIS A 121 5.44 5.82 13.60
N ARG A 122 4.77 5.74 12.46
CA ARG A 122 3.33 6.04 12.31
C ARG A 122 2.44 4.81 12.39
N ILE A 123 2.95 3.64 12.00
CA ILE A 123 2.16 2.40 11.95
C ILE A 123 2.81 1.24 12.72
N PRO A 124 2.02 0.29 13.23
CA PRO A 124 2.56 -0.90 13.88
C PRO A 124 3.48 -1.74 12.98
N TRP A 125 4.57 -2.22 13.58
CA TRP A 125 5.63 -2.97 12.91
C TRP A 125 5.18 -4.28 12.26
N TYR A 126 4.12 -4.90 12.75
CA TYR A 126 3.61 -6.14 12.15
C TYR A 126 2.96 -5.89 10.77
N TYR A 127 2.40 -4.70 10.52
CA TYR A 127 1.95 -4.32 9.18
C TYR A 127 3.12 -4.13 8.21
N ILE A 128 4.22 -3.57 8.70
CA ILE A 128 5.46 -3.41 7.93
C ILE A 128 6.05 -4.79 7.63
N ALA A 129 6.13 -5.69 8.62
CA ALA A 129 6.61 -7.06 8.40
C ALA A 129 5.76 -7.80 7.36
N SER A 130 4.43 -7.69 7.48
CA SER A 130 3.47 -8.24 6.52
C SER A 130 3.66 -7.67 5.11
N PHE A 131 3.88 -6.36 4.98
CA PHE A 131 4.23 -5.71 3.71
C PHE A 131 5.57 -6.18 3.16
N LEU A 132 6.56 -6.45 3.99
CA LEU A 132 7.86 -6.95 3.55
C LEU A 132 7.86 -8.44 3.22
N GLY A 133 6.73 -9.14 3.41
CA GLY A 133 6.60 -10.58 3.20
C GLY A 133 7.41 -11.40 4.22
N ILE A 134 7.56 -10.90 5.44
CA ILE A 134 8.31 -11.58 6.51
C ILE A 134 7.53 -11.59 7.83
N THR A 135 7.98 -12.41 8.79
CA THR A 135 7.38 -12.44 10.12
C THR A 135 7.81 -11.22 10.95
N PRO A 136 6.99 -10.77 11.93
CA PRO A 136 7.40 -9.73 12.87
C PRO A 136 8.71 -10.06 13.61
N VAL A 137 8.96 -11.34 13.90
CA VAL A 137 10.22 -11.81 14.51
C VAL A 137 11.40 -11.59 13.57
N ALA A 138 11.27 -11.92 12.29
CA ALA A 138 12.32 -11.68 11.30
C ALA A 138 12.63 -10.19 11.15
N LEU A 139 11.60 -9.34 11.10
CA LEU A 139 11.78 -7.89 11.06
C LEU A 139 12.49 -7.37 12.32
N SER A 140 12.10 -7.85 13.51
CA SER A 140 12.75 -7.49 14.77
C SER A 140 14.26 -7.81 14.75
N ARG A 141 14.64 -8.99 14.25
CA ARG A 141 16.05 -9.39 14.10
C ARG A 141 16.83 -8.49 13.12
N ILE A 142 16.23 -8.09 12.00
CA ILE A 142 16.86 -7.16 11.04
C ILE A 142 17.16 -5.82 11.71
N ARG A 143 16.19 -5.27 12.47
CA ARG A 143 16.37 -4.00 13.17
C ARG A 143 17.41 -4.05 14.28
N GLY A 144 17.46 -5.16 15.01
CA GLY A 144 18.45 -5.36 16.08
C GLY A 144 19.87 -5.25 15.54
N ARG A 145 20.17 -5.95 14.43
CA ARG A 145 21.48 -5.90 13.77
C ARG A 145 21.87 -4.48 13.33
N LYS A 146 20.92 -3.71 12.80
CA LYS A 146 21.17 -2.32 12.38
C LYS A 146 21.51 -1.36 13.53
N ARG A 147 20.86 -1.50 14.69
CA ARG A 147 21.17 -0.67 15.86
C ARG A 147 22.61 -0.88 16.31
N THR A 148 23.06 -2.14 16.36
CA THR A 148 24.43 -2.46 16.75
C THR A 148 25.48 -1.95 15.75
N GLN A 149 25.15 -1.91 14.45
CA GLN A 149 26.04 -1.34 13.42
C GLN A 149 26.17 0.18 13.51
N HIS A 150 25.09 0.91 13.81
CA HIS A 150 25.16 2.37 14.05
C HIS A 150 25.91 2.75 15.32
N GLU A 151 25.98 1.87 16.31
CA GLU A 151 26.76 2.08 17.54
C GLU A 151 28.27 1.81 17.36
N THR A 152 28.69 1.20 16.24
CA THR A 152 30.09 0.81 16.00
C THR A 152 30.81 1.63 14.93
N GLU A 153 30.14 2.54 14.22
CA GLU A 153 30.79 3.50 13.33
C GLU A 153 31.04 4.83 14.06
N PRO A 154 32.30 5.27 14.28
CA PRO A 154 32.58 6.59 14.83
C PRO A 154 32.23 7.66 13.80
N GLY A 155 31.44 8.65 14.22
CA GLY A 155 31.01 9.79 13.39
C GLY A 155 32.13 10.74 12.99
#